data_AF-A0AAE4CE71-F1
#
_entry.id   AF-A0AAE4CE71-F1
#
_cell.length_a   1.000
_cell.length_b   1.000
_cell.length_c   1.000
_cell.angle_alpha   90.00
_cell.angle_beta   90.00
_cell.angle_gamma   90.00
#
_symmetry.space_group_name_H-M   'P 1'
#
loop_
_entity.id
_entity.type
_entity.pdbx_description
1 polymer ?
#
loop_
_entity_poly.entity_id
_entity_poly.type
_entity_poly.pdbx_seq_one_letter_code
_entity_poly.pdbx_strand_id
1 'polypeptide(L)'
;MRNRWLPVGVLAGVLFLINVIARLISRFAFDDDPSAQDTVSTVMFLVIGVIIAVQAFRWGRARPLDSWSGDMVAIVTAAMLLTVLVGPFISGDSPFVNGAGAFFAQIWLYLGVTIGGAILGYLLLMALGWDYRSQSLKRYEENRLAAARPTKNRRTTIRR
;
A
#
# COMPACT_ATOMS: atom_id res chain seq x y z
N MET A 1 -21.77 2.31 1.20
CA MET A 1 -20.67 1.33 1.45
C MET A 1 -20.01 0.80 0.18
N ARG A 2 -20.74 0.61 -0.95
CA ARG A 2 -20.21 0.08 -2.23
C ARG A 2 -18.96 0.80 -2.78
N ASN A 3 -18.84 2.13 -2.61
CA ASN A 3 -17.68 2.90 -3.09
C ASN A 3 -16.36 2.64 -2.34
N ARG A 4 -16.38 2.10 -1.11
CA ARG A 4 -15.14 1.82 -0.36
C ARG A 4 -14.46 0.54 -0.82
N TRP A 5 -15.25 -0.44 -1.27
CA TRP A 5 -14.76 -1.74 -1.72
C TRP A 5 -14.19 -1.72 -3.13
N LEU A 6 -14.57 -0.74 -3.96
CA LEU A 6 -14.08 -0.64 -5.33
C LEU A 6 -12.57 -0.32 -5.38
N PRO A 7 -12.03 0.67 -4.65
CA PRO A 7 -10.58 0.87 -4.56
C PRO A 7 -9.83 -0.32 -3.98
N VAL A 8 -10.41 -1.00 -2.98
CA VAL A 8 -9.84 -2.20 -2.36
C VAL A 8 -9.71 -3.33 -3.39
N GLY A 9 -10.80 -3.62 -4.10
CA GLY A 9 -10.83 -4.65 -5.14
C GLY A 9 -9.90 -4.31 -6.32
N VAL A 10 -9.83 -3.04 -6.72
CA VAL A 10 -8.91 -2.60 -7.80
C VAL A 10 -7.46 -2.79 -7.38
N LEU A 11 -7.05 -2.34 -6.19
CA LEU A 11 -5.67 -2.52 -5.73
C LEU A 11 -5.32 -4.00 -5.55
N ALA A 12 -6.22 -4.80 -4.95
CA ALA A 12 -6.01 -6.23 -4.83
C ALA A 12 -5.87 -6.90 -6.20
N GLY A 13 -6.72 -6.51 -7.17
CA GLY A 13 -6.66 -6.98 -8.55
C GLY A 13 -5.37 -6.58 -9.27
N VAL A 14 -4.86 -5.36 -9.07
CA VAL A 14 -3.59 -4.91 -9.64
C VAL A 14 -2.42 -5.70 -9.06
N LEU A 15 -2.39 -5.89 -7.73
CA LEU A 15 -1.34 -6.69 -7.09
C LEU A 15 -1.38 -8.15 -7.56
N PHE A 16 -2.57 -8.71 -7.69
CA PHE A 16 -2.76 -10.04 -8.26
C PHE A 16 -2.30 -10.11 -9.72
N LEU A 17 -2.65 -9.12 -10.55
CA LEU A 17 -2.25 -9.07 -11.95
C LEU A 17 -0.74 -9.04 -12.12
N ILE A 18 -0.02 -8.29 -11.28
CA ILE A 18 1.45 -8.28 -11.25
C ILE A 18 1.99 -9.69 -10.99
N ASN A 19 1.38 -10.43 -10.05
CA ASN A 19 1.77 -11.82 -9.77
C ASN A 19 1.52 -12.74 -10.98
N VAL A 20 0.38 -12.59 -11.64
CA VAL A 20 0.03 -13.38 -12.83
C VAL A 20 1.04 -13.10 -13.95
N ILE A 21 1.33 -11.84 -14.25
CA ILE A 21 2.27 -11.46 -15.30
C ILE A 21 3.66 -12.03 -15.00
N ALA A 22 4.17 -11.85 -13.77
CA ALA A 22 5.47 -12.40 -13.38
C ALA A 22 5.53 -13.92 -13.56
N ARG A 23 4.47 -14.63 -13.16
CA ARG A 23 4.37 -16.10 -13.31
C ARG A 23 4.34 -16.52 -14.78
N LEU A 24 3.61 -15.80 -15.64
CA LEU A 24 3.58 -16.08 -17.07
C LEU A 24 4.96 -15.82 -17.71
N ILE A 25 5.64 -14.74 -17.32
CA ILE A 25 7.00 -14.45 -17.77
C ILE A 25 7.95 -15.56 -17.33
N SER A 26 7.95 -15.95 -16.06
CA SER A 26 8.81 -17.03 -15.54
C SER A 26 8.59 -18.34 -16.30
N ARG A 27 7.33 -18.70 -16.56
CA ARG A 27 6.98 -19.95 -17.26
C ARG A 27 7.34 -19.93 -18.74
N PHE A 28 6.99 -18.86 -19.47
CA PHE A 28 7.11 -18.85 -20.93
C PHE A 28 8.44 -18.31 -21.44
N ALA A 29 9.14 -17.48 -20.67
CA ALA A 29 10.41 -16.88 -21.09
C ALA A 29 11.64 -17.53 -20.45
N PHE A 30 11.49 -18.23 -19.32
CA PHE A 30 12.62 -18.67 -18.49
C PHE A 30 12.45 -20.08 -17.90
N ASP A 31 11.69 -20.97 -18.54
CA ASP A 31 11.37 -22.31 -17.99
C ASP A 31 12.63 -23.12 -17.62
N ASP A 32 13.71 -22.95 -18.39
CA ASP A 32 14.97 -23.68 -18.24
C ASP A 32 16.06 -22.95 -17.43
N ASP A 33 15.81 -21.72 -16.96
CA ASP A 33 16.80 -20.90 -16.23
C ASP A 33 16.31 -20.55 -14.80
N PRO A 34 16.72 -21.34 -13.79
CA PRO A 34 16.34 -21.10 -12.39
C PRO A 34 16.77 -19.72 -11.86
N SER A 35 17.91 -19.19 -12.33
CA SER A 35 18.43 -17.89 -11.87
C SER A 35 17.55 -16.74 -12.36
N ALA A 36 17.07 -16.84 -13.60
CA ALA A 36 16.13 -15.88 -14.16
C ALA A 36 14.77 -15.93 -13.45
N GLN A 37 14.28 -17.12 -13.12
CA GLN A 37 13.03 -17.29 -12.36
C GLN A 37 13.09 -16.63 -10.97
N ASP A 38 14.19 -16.86 -10.23
CA ASP A 38 14.42 -16.24 -8.92
C ASP A 38 14.51 -14.71 -9.00
N THR A 39 15.17 -14.19 -10.04
CA THR A 39 15.28 -12.75 -10.29
C THR A 39 13.91 -12.14 -10.57
N VAL A 40 13.09 -12.76 -11.43
CA VAL A 40 11.74 -12.28 -11.75
C VAL A 40 10.86 -12.26 -10.50
N SER A 41 10.91 -13.33 -9.68
CA SER A 41 10.18 -13.40 -8.41
C SER A 41 10.62 -12.29 -7.44
N THR A 42 11.93 -12.07 -7.31
CA THR A 42 12.50 -11.02 -6.45
C THR A 42 12.05 -9.63 -6.90
N VAL A 43 12.14 -9.33 -8.19
CA VAL A 43 11.69 -8.06 -8.77
C VAL A 43 10.18 -7.87 -8.55
N MET A 44 9.39 -8.91 -8.77
CA MET A 44 7.93 -8.88 -8.53
C MET A 44 7.61 -8.52 -7.08
N PHE A 45 8.23 -9.18 -6.11
CA PHE A 45 8.03 -8.87 -4.69
C PHE A 45 8.49 -7.45 -4.35
N LEU A 46 9.63 -7.00 -4.88
CA LEU A 46 10.10 -5.63 -4.70
C LEU A 46 9.08 -4.61 -5.21
N VAL A 47 8.52 -4.82 -6.41
CA VAL A 47 7.48 -3.95 -6.99
C VAL A 47 6.24 -3.92 -6.10
N ILE A 48 5.77 -5.07 -5.61
CA ILE A 48 4.63 -5.15 -4.69
C ILE A 48 4.91 -4.36 -3.41
N GLY A 49 6.09 -4.55 -2.80
CA GLY A 49 6.51 -3.83 -1.60
C GLY A 49 6.52 -2.32 -1.81
N VAL A 50 7.02 -1.84 -2.96
CA VAL A 50 7.03 -0.42 -3.33
C VAL A 50 5.60 0.12 -3.50
N ILE A 51 4.71 -0.61 -4.19
CA ILE A 51 3.31 -0.19 -4.36
C ILE A 51 2.63 -0.02 -3.00
N ILE A 52 2.81 -0.98 -2.09
CA ILE A 52 2.26 -0.91 -0.74
C ILE A 52 2.87 0.26 0.05
N ALA A 53 4.19 0.48 -0.03
CA ALA A 53 4.86 1.60 0.62
C ALA A 53 4.31 2.95 0.14
N VAL A 54 4.17 3.13 -1.18
CA VAL A 54 3.59 4.34 -1.77
C VAL A 54 2.15 4.54 -1.31
N GLN A 55 1.35 3.47 -1.24
CA GLN A 55 -0.03 3.59 -0.78
C GLN A 55 -0.16 3.90 0.71
N ALA A 56 0.65 3.26 1.57
CA ALA A 56 0.72 3.58 2.99
C ALA A 56 1.11 5.05 3.20
N PHE A 57 2.10 5.54 2.45
CA PHE A 57 2.53 6.93 2.47
C PHE A 57 1.41 7.89 2.04
N ARG A 58 0.77 7.64 0.89
CA ARG A 58 -0.29 8.51 0.33
C ARG A 58 -1.51 8.56 1.22
N TRP A 59 -1.97 7.42 1.74
CA TRP A 59 -3.13 7.37 2.62
C TRP A 59 -2.83 7.90 4.00
N GLY A 60 -1.67 7.58 4.58
CA GLY A 60 -1.25 8.12 5.87
C GLY A 60 -1.10 9.64 5.88
N ARG A 61 -0.72 10.24 4.73
CA ARG A 61 -0.67 11.71 4.60
C ARG A 61 -2.06 12.34 4.64
N ALA A 62 -3.05 11.69 4.04
CA ALA A 62 -4.39 12.25 3.84
C ALA A 62 -5.37 11.91 4.96
N ARG A 63 -5.14 10.82 5.70
CA ARG A 63 -6.11 10.22 6.63
C ARG A 63 -5.44 9.61 7.86
N PRO A 64 -6.12 9.55 9.02
CA PRO A 64 -5.59 8.89 10.21
C PRO A 64 -5.48 7.37 10.03
N LEU A 65 -4.57 6.73 10.77
CA LEU A 65 -4.17 5.32 10.59
C LEU A 65 -5.33 4.33 10.74
N ASP A 66 -6.22 4.57 11.70
CA ASP A 66 -7.44 3.80 11.97
C ASP A 66 -8.38 3.73 10.74
N SER A 67 -8.40 4.77 9.92
CA SER A 67 -9.31 4.87 8.79
C SER A 67 -8.88 4.07 7.55
N TRP A 68 -7.59 3.75 7.39
CA TRP A 68 -7.06 3.11 6.17
C TRP A 68 -6.31 1.80 6.41
N SER A 69 -5.81 1.55 7.63
CA SER A 69 -5.08 0.32 7.95
C SER A 69 -5.91 -0.95 7.72
N GLY A 70 -7.18 -0.95 8.12
CA GLY A 70 -8.10 -2.07 7.87
C GLY A 70 -8.33 -2.33 6.37
N ASP A 71 -8.47 -1.26 5.57
CA ASP A 71 -8.61 -1.37 4.12
C ASP A 71 -7.31 -1.95 3.50
N MET A 72 -6.14 -1.57 4.03
CA MET A 72 -4.84 -2.12 3.59
C MET A 72 -4.70 -3.62 3.89
N VAL A 73 -5.09 -4.04 5.10
CA VAL A 73 -5.10 -5.46 5.49
C VAL A 73 -6.02 -6.26 4.57
N ALA A 74 -7.20 -5.73 4.26
CA ALA A 74 -8.14 -6.37 3.33
C ALA A 74 -7.55 -6.51 1.92
N ILE A 75 -6.88 -5.48 1.40
CA ILE A 75 -6.21 -5.50 0.09
C ILE A 75 -5.13 -6.58 0.05
N VAL A 76 -4.22 -6.56 1.02
CA VAL A 76 -3.09 -7.50 1.10
C VAL A 76 -3.60 -8.93 1.23
N THR A 77 -4.58 -9.16 2.11
CA THR A 77 -5.15 -10.50 2.33
C THR A 77 -5.84 -11.01 1.07
N ALA A 78 -6.67 -10.19 0.43
CA ALA A 78 -7.36 -10.57 -0.81
C ALA A 78 -6.38 -10.86 -1.95
N ALA A 79 -5.39 -9.99 -2.15
CA ALA A 79 -4.38 -10.17 -3.18
C ALA A 79 -3.54 -11.44 -2.94
N MET A 80 -3.12 -11.68 -1.70
CA MET A 80 -2.38 -12.89 -1.31
C MET A 80 -3.20 -14.15 -1.57
N LEU A 81 -4.47 -14.18 -1.16
CA LEU A 81 -5.35 -15.33 -1.39
C LEU A 81 -5.54 -15.60 -2.88
N LEU A 82 -5.75 -14.56 -3.69
CA LEU A 82 -5.83 -14.70 -5.14
C LEU A 82 -4.52 -15.24 -5.71
N THR A 83 -3.37 -14.69 -5.32
CA THR A 83 -2.05 -15.11 -5.82
C THR A 83 -1.76 -16.58 -5.53
N VAL A 84 -2.03 -17.02 -4.29
CA VAL A 84 -1.66 -18.35 -3.82
C VAL A 84 -2.69 -19.41 -4.23
N LEU A 85 -3.99 -19.07 -4.24
CA LEU A 85 -5.04 -20.03 -4.58
C LEU A 85 -5.42 -20.01 -6.06
N VAL A 86 -5.56 -18.83 -6.67
CA VAL A 86 -6.03 -18.69 -8.06
C VAL A 86 -4.87 -18.66 -9.04
N GLY A 87 -3.78 -17.99 -8.65
CA GLY A 87 -2.62 -17.80 -9.52
C GLY A 87 -2.05 -19.08 -10.13
N PRO A 88 -1.90 -20.22 -9.39
CA PRO A 88 -1.31 -21.44 -9.95
C PRO A 88 -2.14 -22.00 -11.11
N PHE A 89 -3.47 -21.92 -11.03
CA PHE A 89 -4.35 -22.41 -12.10
C PHE A 89 -4.18 -21.63 -13.40
N ILE A 90 -3.78 -20.35 -13.33
CA ILE A 90 -3.53 -19.53 -14.53
C ILE A 90 -2.26 -19.98 -15.26
N SER A 91 -1.28 -20.51 -14.53
CA SER A 91 -0.11 -21.18 -15.12
C SER A 91 -0.33 -22.68 -15.34
N GLY A 92 -1.56 -23.19 -15.25
CA GLY A 92 -1.83 -24.62 -15.44
C GLY A 92 -1.24 -25.52 -14.36
N ASP A 93 -0.87 -24.97 -13.21
CA ASP A 93 -0.34 -25.70 -12.04
C ASP A 93 -1.41 -25.83 -10.94
N SER A 94 -1.04 -26.55 -9.87
CA SER A 94 -1.83 -26.61 -8.63
C SER A 94 -1.10 -25.91 -7.47
N PRO A 95 -1.81 -25.35 -6.48
CA PRO A 95 -1.20 -24.60 -5.37
C PRO A 95 -0.24 -25.43 -4.50
N PHE A 96 -0.28 -26.76 -4.60
CA PHE A 96 0.54 -27.67 -3.80
C PHE A 96 1.54 -28.47 -4.64
N VAL A 97 1.76 -28.11 -5.91
CA VAL A 97 2.66 -28.86 -6.82
C VAL A 97 4.09 -28.98 -6.27
N ASN A 98 4.56 -27.92 -5.59
CA ASN A 98 5.89 -27.87 -4.97
C ASN A 98 5.86 -28.22 -3.45
N GLY A 99 4.77 -28.83 -2.99
CA GLY A 99 4.55 -29.20 -1.60
C GLY A 99 4.05 -28.06 -0.69
N ALA A 100 3.58 -28.44 0.50
CA ALA A 100 3.01 -27.49 1.48
C ALA A 100 4.03 -26.48 2.01
N GLY A 101 5.31 -26.87 2.11
CA GLY A 101 6.38 -25.97 2.54
C GLY A 101 6.53 -24.75 1.63
N ALA A 102 6.55 -24.97 0.31
CA ALA A 102 6.63 -23.90 -0.67
C ALA A 102 5.41 -22.97 -0.64
N PHE A 103 4.21 -23.56 -0.46
CA PHE A 103 2.96 -22.81 -0.30
C PHE A 103 3.02 -21.84 0.89
N PHE A 104 3.40 -22.32 2.08
CA PHE A 104 3.50 -21.47 3.27
C PHE A 104 4.67 -20.49 3.19
N ALA A 105 5.79 -20.87 2.56
CA ALA A 105 6.89 -19.94 2.30
C ALA A 105 6.44 -18.76 1.44
N GLN A 106 5.65 -19.01 0.40
CA GLN A 106 5.10 -17.94 -0.45
C GLN A 106 4.18 -17.00 0.34
N ILE A 107 3.34 -17.53 1.23
CA ILE A 107 2.50 -16.73 2.13
C ILE A 107 3.38 -15.84 3.02
N TRP A 108 4.39 -16.42 3.69
CA TRP A 108 5.27 -15.66 4.58
C TRP A 108 6.08 -14.59 3.86
N LEU A 109 6.59 -14.89 2.66
CA LEU A 109 7.29 -13.90 1.83
C LEU A 109 6.37 -12.76 1.42
N TYR A 110 5.14 -13.07 0.96
CA TYR A 110 4.16 -12.05 0.58
C TYR A 110 3.81 -11.16 1.78
N LEU A 111 3.54 -11.74 2.95
CA LEU A 111 3.26 -11.00 4.16
C LEU A 111 4.47 -10.14 4.59
N GLY A 112 5.67 -10.71 4.62
CA GLY A 112 6.89 -9.99 5.01
C GLY A 112 7.15 -8.77 4.14
N VAL A 113 7.04 -8.92 2.82
CA VAL A 113 7.24 -7.84 1.85
C VAL A 113 6.17 -6.76 1.96
N THR A 114 4.90 -7.14 2.09
CA THR A 114 3.80 -6.18 2.16
C THR A 114 3.76 -5.45 3.50
N ILE A 115 3.97 -6.15 4.62
CA ILE A 115 4.10 -5.53 5.95
C ILE A 115 5.33 -4.61 5.98
N GLY A 116 6.48 -5.10 5.50
CA GLY A 116 7.70 -4.31 5.41
C GLY A 116 7.51 -3.04 4.57
N GLY A 117 6.91 -3.17 3.38
CA GLY A 117 6.57 -2.04 2.53
C GLY A 117 5.65 -1.03 3.22
N ALA A 118 4.59 -1.49 3.88
CA ALA A 118 3.64 -0.62 4.58
C ALA A 118 4.31 0.15 5.73
N ILE A 119 5.12 -0.54 6.54
CA ILE A 119 5.90 0.07 7.63
C ILE A 119 6.88 1.10 7.07
N LEU A 120 7.66 0.74 6.05
CA LEU A 120 8.62 1.65 5.43
C LEU A 120 7.95 2.91 4.87
N GLY A 121 6.84 2.76 4.14
CA GLY A 121 6.07 3.88 3.63
C GLY A 121 5.56 4.80 4.73
N TYR A 122 5.09 4.23 5.84
CA TYR A 122 4.61 5.00 6.99
C TYR A 122 5.75 5.65 7.80
N LEU A 123 6.89 4.97 7.97
CA LEU A 123 8.08 5.54 8.61
C LEU A 123 8.63 6.72 7.81
N LEU A 124 8.69 6.61 6.48
CA LEU A 124 9.11 7.73 5.62
C LEU A 124 8.16 8.93 5.77
N LEU A 125 6.86 8.68 5.86
CA LEU A 125 5.87 9.74 6.10
C LEU A 125 6.12 10.46 7.43
N MET A 126 6.38 9.71 8.51
CA MET A 126 6.68 10.27 9.82
C MET A 126 8.02 11.01 9.84
N ALA A 127 9.05 10.46 9.19
CA ALA A 127 10.37 11.09 9.08
C ALA A 127 10.31 12.44 8.35
N LEU A 128 9.41 12.58 7.37
CA LEU A 128 9.16 13.85 6.66
C LEU A 128 8.24 14.82 7.42
N GLY A 129 7.64 14.42 8.55
CA GLY A 129 6.68 15.24 9.30
C GLY A 129 5.40 15.55 8.51
N TRP A 130 5.08 14.74 7.50
CA TRP A 130 3.88 14.88 6.68
C TRP A 130 2.72 14.02 7.17
N ASP A 131 2.90 13.37 8.32
CA ASP A 131 1.85 12.59 8.94
C ASP A 131 0.65 13.49 9.32
N TYR A 132 -0.53 12.90 9.20
CA TYR A 132 -1.79 13.59 9.46
C TYR A 132 -1.85 14.22 10.86
N ARG A 133 -1.24 13.58 11.87
CA ARG A 133 -1.28 14.05 13.26
C ARG A 133 -0.45 15.31 13.45
N SER A 134 0.80 15.33 12.98
CA SER A 134 1.68 16.50 13.04
C SER A 134 1.08 17.69 12.29
N GLN A 135 0.51 17.47 11.10
CA GLN A 135 -0.15 18.53 10.33
C GLN A 135 -1.43 19.03 10.98
N SER A 136 -2.22 18.15 11.62
CA SER A 136 -3.42 18.56 12.34
C SER A 136 -3.08 19.49 13.51
N LEU A 137 -2.06 19.14 14.31
CA LEU A 137 -1.61 19.96 15.45
C LEU A 137 -1.09 21.33 14.99
N LYS A 138 -0.28 21.37 13.93
CA LYS A 138 0.21 22.63 13.36
C LYS A 138 -0.94 23.55 12.92
N ARG A 139 -1.97 23.01 12.26
CA ARG A 139 -3.16 23.77 11.87
C ARG A 139 -3.96 24.28 13.08
N TYR A 140 -4.05 23.49 14.15
CA TYR A 140 -4.70 23.95 15.39
C TYR A 140 -3.96 25.13 16.01
N GLU A 141 -2.63 25.10 16.03
CA GLU A 141 -1.82 26.21 16.52
C GLU A 141 -1.96 27.46 15.64
N GLU A 142 -1.86 27.31 14.32
CA GLU A 142 -2.05 28.41 13.37
C GLU A 142 -3.44 29.05 13.52
N ASN A 143 -4.50 28.24 13.65
CA ASN A 143 -5.85 28.74 13.87
C ASN A 143 -6.02 29.43 15.23
N ARG A 144 -5.42 28.88 16.29
CA ARG A 144 -5.45 29.51 17.63
C ARG A 144 -4.72 30.85 17.62
N LEU A 145 -3.56 30.93 16.96
CA LEU A 145 -2.79 32.16 16.79
C LEU A 145 -3.53 33.18 15.92
N ALA A 146 -4.18 32.75 14.84
CA ALA A 146 -4.97 33.62 13.97
C ALA A 146 -6.21 34.18 14.69
N ALA A 147 -6.90 33.37 15.49
CA ALA A 147 -8.03 33.80 16.31
C ALA A 147 -7.63 34.75 17.45
N ALA A 148 -6.39 34.63 17.95
CA ALA A 148 -5.84 35.52 18.97
C ALA A 148 -5.33 36.87 18.42
N ARG A 149 -5.25 37.05 17.09
CA ARG A 149 -4.87 38.35 16.50
C ARG A 149 -6.04 39.32 16.63
N PRO A 150 -5.87 40.48 17.28
CA PRO A 150 -6.95 41.45 17.40
C PRO A 150 -7.33 41.95 16.01
N THR A 151 -8.61 41.79 15.65
CA THR A 151 -9.21 42.37 14.45
C THR A 151 -9.05 43.88 14.56
N LYS A 152 -8.10 44.47 13.83
CA LYS A 152 -7.92 45.92 13.80
C LYS A 152 -9.19 46.52 13.21
N ASN A 153 -10.08 46.96 14.08
CA ASN A 153 -11.38 47.50 13.72
C ASN A 153 -11.16 48.76 12.90
N ARG A 154 -11.23 48.65 11.57
CA ARG A 154 -11.06 49.76 10.63
C ARG A 154 -12.38 50.55 10.57
N ARG A 155 -12.79 51.12 11.71
CA ARG A 155 -13.87 52.09 11.80
C ARG A 155 -13.40 53.23 12.70
N THR A 156 -12.94 54.30 12.06
CA THR A 156 -13.54 55.65 12.13
C THR A 156 -12.61 56.61 11.39
N THR A 157 -12.87 56.83 10.11
CA THR A 157 -12.41 58.02 9.41
C THR A 157 -13.51 58.45 8.46
N ILE A 158 -14.55 59.10 8.98
CA ILE A 158 -15.29 60.07 8.17
C ILE A 158 -15.41 61.32 9.03
N ARG A 159 -14.51 62.27 8.73
CA ARG A 159 -14.60 63.68 9.08
C ARG A 159 -15.95 64.23 8.64
N ARG A 160 -16.60 65.02 9.50
CA ARG A 160 -17.05 66.39 9.17
C ARG A 160 -17.43 67.13 10.43
#